data_AF-A0A7Y4YHP8-F1
#
_entry.id   AF-A0A7Y4YHP8-F1
#
_cell.length_a   1.000
_cell.length_b   1.000
_cell.length_c   1.000
_cell.angle_alpha   90.00
_cell.angle_beta   90.00
_cell.angle_gamma   90.00
#
_symmetry.space_group_name_H-M   'P 1'
#
loop_
_entity.id
_entity.type
_entity.pdbx_description
1 polymer ?
#
loop_
_entity_poly.entity_id
_entity_poly.type
_entity_poly.pdbx_seq_one_letter_code
_entity_poly.pdbx_strand_id
1 'polypeptide(L)' 'MQRVLRIGHRGAAGHAPENTLEAIHKGIALGVDF' A
#
# COMPACT_ATOMS: atom_id res chain seq x y z
N MET A 1 -4.38 17.38 -16.61
CA MET A 1 -3.48 16.21 -16.44
C MET A 1 -4.20 15.22 -15.55
N GLN A 2 -4.24 13.92 -15.90
CA GLN A 2 -4.86 12.90 -15.04
C GLN A 2 -3.88 12.47 -13.95
N ARG A 3 -4.37 12.27 -12.72
CA ARG A 3 -3.55 11.83 -11.56
C ARG A 3 -3.27 10.33 -11.65
N VAL A 4 -2.02 9.93 -11.51
CA VAL A 4 -1.63 8.51 -11.32
C VAL A 4 -1.90 8.12 -9.86
N LEU A 5 -2.57 6.98 -9.66
CA LEU A 5 -2.84 6.41 -8.34
C LEU A 5 -1.86 5.28 -8.03
N ARG A 6 -1.30 5.30 -6.83
CA ARG A 6 -0.43 4.27 -6.25
C ARG A 6 -1.29 3.37 -5.38
N ILE A 7 -1.52 2.13 -5.79
CA ILE A 7 -2.39 1.19 -5.09
C ILE A 7 -1.55 0.07 -4.49
N GLY A 8 -1.58 -0.07 -3.16
CA GLY A 8 -0.97 -1.16 -2.42
C GLY A 8 -1.77 -2.44 -2.57
N HIS A 9 -1.47 -3.25 -3.59
CA HIS A 9 -2.13 -4.54 -3.81
C HIS A 9 -1.93 -5.48 -2.60
N ARG A 10 -3.01 -5.70 -1.83
CA ARG A 10 -3.01 -6.45 -0.56
C ARG A 10 -2.17 -5.79 0.55
N GLY A 11 -2.05 -4.46 0.53
CA GLY A 11 -1.13 -3.67 1.34
C GLY A 11 0.26 -3.57 0.71
N ALA A 12 1.28 -3.23 1.50
CA ALA A 12 2.68 -3.27 1.09
C ALA A 12 3.23 -4.71 1.10
N ALA A 13 2.67 -5.61 0.29
CA ALA A 13 2.94 -7.06 0.30
C ALA A 13 4.42 -7.46 0.06
N GLY A 14 5.21 -6.59 -0.56
CA GLY A 14 6.67 -6.79 -0.68
C GLY A 14 7.47 -6.43 0.58
N HIS A 15 6.84 -5.81 1.58
CA HIS A 15 7.47 -5.32 2.81
C HIS A 15 6.91 -5.97 4.08
N ALA A 16 5.72 -6.55 4.03
CA ALA A 16 5.06 -7.26 5.12
C ALA A 16 4.10 -8.33 4.56
N PRO A 17 3.68 -9.34 5.34
CA PRO A 17 2.76 -10.36 4.87
C PRO A 17 1.46 -9.76 4.31
N GLU A 18 1.09 -10.16 3.10
CA GLU A 18 -0.11 -9.67 2.42
C GLU A 18 -1.40 -9.86 3.24
N ASN A 19 -2.39 -8.97 3.02
CA ASN A 19 -3.69 -9.00 3.70
C ASN A 19 -3.63 -8.89 5.23
N THR A 20 -2.57 -8.29 5.78
CA THR A 20 -2.45 -7.99 7.21
C THR A 20 -2.56 -6.50 7.49
N LEU A 21 -2.92 -6.13 8.73
CA LEU A 21 -2.88 -4.72 9.17
C LEU A 21 -1.46 -4.14 9.09
N GLU A 22 -0.43 -4.96 9.30
CA GLU A 22 0.96 -4.55 9.15
C GLU A 22 1.27 -4.08 7.73
N ALA A 23 0.85 -4.86 6.71
CA ALA A 23 1.03 -4.48 5.31
C ALA A 23 0.23 -3.22 4.94
N ILE A 24 -0.97 -3.04 5.50
CA ILE A 24 -1.75 -1.81 5.30
C ILE A 24 -1.05 -0.60 5.92
N HIS A 25 -0.64 -0.68 7.20
CA HIS A 25 0.08 0.40 7.87
C HIS A 25 1.38 0.75 7.16
N LYS A 26 2.11 -0.25 6.67
CA LYS A 26 3.33 -0.04 5.89
C LYS A 26 3.04 0.67 4.57
N GLY A 27 1.94 0.33 3.88
CA GLY A 27 1.50 1.03 2.67
C GLY A 27 1.19 2.51 2.92
N ILE A 28 0.44 2.81 3.99
CA ILE A 28 0.13 4.19 4.40
C ILE A 28 1.42 4.97 4.67
N ALA A 29 2.37 4.39 5.40
CA ALA A 29 3.67 5.02 5.68
C ALA A 29 4.52 5.27 4.43
N LEU A 30 4.32 4.48 3.36
CA LEU A 30 5.00 4.64 2.06
C LEU A 30 4.27 5.61 1.10
N GLY A 31 3.10 6.12 1.49
CA GLY A 31 2.36 7.11 0.69
C GLY A 31 1.62 6.53 -0.51
N VAL A 32 1.05 5.33 -0.36
CA VAL A 32 0.04 4.82 -1.30
C VAL A 32 -1.22 5.69 -1.24
N ASP A 33 -1.92 5.79 -2.36
CA ASP A 33 -3.22 6.47 -2.44
C ASP A 33 -4.35 5.55 -1.95
N PHE A 34 -4.20 4.23 -2.17
CA PHE A 34 -5.13 3.17 -1.79
C PHE A 34 -4.40 1.91 -1.36
#